data_AF-A0A087X7I8-F1
#
_entry.id   AF-A0A087X7I8-F1
#
_cell.length_a   1.000
_cell.length_b   1.000
_cell.length_c   1.000
_cell.angle_alpha   90.00
_cell.angle_beta   90.00
_cell.angle_gamma   90.00
#
_symmetry.space_group_name_H-M   'P 1'
#
loop_
_entity.id
_entity.type
_entity.pdbx_description
1 polymer ?
#
loop_
_entity_poly.entity_id
_entity_poly.type
_entity_poly.pdbx_seq_one_letter_code
_entity_poly.pdbx_strand_id
1 'polypeptide(L)'
;TYEVTDPITGNPLHCDRCPPGTFLRASCSSIKERECAPCPQGSFTELWNYIGRCLRCGVCGRNQVVKKECTAISDCQCECKPGYFYSQDYDMCVRHSECPSGQEVLTKGTAETDTVCSVCSEGSFSDISSAHQNCTQHKNCSDAGLQLVLRGSSWHDSVCANCQQLKDGAEYLKEIIPPFFIHHKMNIKRLRRIVHRLPSEDGRKARETRELNFSELHSRICSWVSSATAAQIQQLPDIVNKMGATGASEKLQSKLNSIQTHLTEHCQSEILSNAILS
;
A
#
# COMPACT_ATOMS: atom_id res chain seq x y z
N THR A 1 -1.17 8.69 52.38
CA THR A 1 -0.69 7.76 53.42
C THR A 1 -1.05 6.32 53.03
N TYR A 2 -0.57 5.33 53.78
CA TYR A 2 -0.98 3.91 53.73
C TYR A 2 -0.94 3.33 55.14
N GLU A 3 -1.71 2.27 55.40
CA GLU A 3 -1.76 1.63 56.71
C GLU A 3 -0.79 0.44 56.78
N VAL A 4 -0.10 0.30 57.91
CA VAL A 4 0.79 -0.83 58.20
C VAL A 4 0.67 -1.21 59.67
N THR A 5 0.86 -2.48 60.00
CA THR A 5 1.02 -2.91 61.39
C THR A 5 2.43 -2.55 61.88
N ASP A 6 2.52 -1.80 62.97
CA ASP A 6 3.81 -1.43 63.55
C ASP A 6 4.54 -2.69 64.07
N PRO A 7 5.75 -3.02 63.57
CA PRO A 7 6.48 -4.20 64.00
C PRO A 7 6.88 -4.15 65.48
N ILE A 8 6.84 -2.98 66.12
CA ILE A 8 7.21 -2.81 67.54
C ILE A 8 5.99 -2.96 68.44
N THR A 9 4.90 -2.24 68.16
CA THR A 9 3.73 -2.19 69.03
C THR A 9 2.60 -3.14 68.63
N GLY A 10 2.62 -3.68 67.41
CA GLY A 10 1.55 -4.52 66.85
C GLY A 10 0.28 -3.76 66.48
N ASN A 11 0.23 -2.43 66.68
CA ASN A 11 -0.93 -1.60 66.39
C ASN A 11 -0.91 -1.06 64.95
N PRO A 12 -2.08 -0.68 64.38
CA PRO A 12 -2.13 0.00 63.09
C PRO A 12 -1.46 1.38 63.13
N LEU A 13 -0.64 1.68 62.13
CA LEU A 13 0.05 2.94 61.94
C LEU A 13 -0.20 3.47 60.52
N HIS A 14 -0.36 4.78 60.38
CA HIS A 14 -0.50 5.44 59.07
C HIS A 14 0.84 6.07 58.66
N CYS A 15 1.44 5.53 57.60
CA CYS A 15 2.69 6.02 57.03
C CYS A 15 2.43 6.91 55.82
N ASP A 16 3.28 7.90 55.58
CA ASP A 16 3.31 8.61 54.31
C ASP A 16 3.71 7.69 53.16
N ARG A 17 3.34 8.04 51.93
CA ARG A 17 3.73 7.29 50.73
C ARG A 17 5.06 7.82 50.18
N CYS A 18 5.81 6.98 49.48
CA CYS A 18 6.96 7.39 48.69
C CYS A 18 6.52 8.18 47.46
N PRO A 19 7.23 9.26 47.08
CA PRO A 19 6.92 10.03 45.87
C PRO A 19 7.23 9.24 44.58
N PRO A 20 6.68 9.66 43.43
CA PRO A 20 7.08 9.14 42.12
C PRO A 20 8.60 9.16 41.93
N GLY A 21 9.14 8.16 41.22
CA GLY A 21 10.59 8.02 41.06
C GLY A 21 11.28 7.25 42.17
N THR A 22 10.52 6.85 43.19
CA THR A 22 11.04 6.12 44.35
C THR A 22 10.15 4.94 44.74
N PHE A 23 10.69 4.02 45.52
CA PHE A 23 9.98 2.88 46.12
C PHE A 23 10.25 2.81 47.62
N LEU A 24 9.40 2.07 48.34
CA LEU A 24 9.53 1.89 49.79
C LEU A 24 10.66 0.90 50.10
N ARG A 25 11.76 1.41 50.64
CA ARG A 25 12.90 0.59 51.09
C ARG A 25 12.66 0.03 52.49
N ALA A 26 12.11 0.85 53.38
CA ALA A 26 11.72 0.44 54.73
C ALA A 26 10.42 1.13 55.13
N SER A 27 9.48 0.36 55.69
CA SER A 27 8.23 0.90 56.22
C SER A 27 8.46 1.76 57.46
N CYS A 28 7.54 2.68 57.74
CA CYS A 28 7.57 3.43 58.98
C CYS A 28 7.22 2.56 60.19
N SER A 29 7.67 2.97 61.36
CA SER A 29 7.31 2.43 62.68
C SER A 29 6.94 3.58 63.61
N SER A 30 6.49 3.27 64.83
CA SER A 30 6.17 4.29 65.85
C SER A 30 7.34 5.21 66.20
N ILE A 31 8.59 4.84 65.88
CA ILE A 31 9.80 5.58 66.22
C ILE A 31 10.66 6.01 65.01
N LYS A 32 10.35 5.53 63.80
CA LYS A 32 11.13 5.82 62.59
C LYS A 32 10.21 6.10 61.41
N GLU A 33 10.49 7.18 60.68
CA GLU A 33 9.81 7.48 59.43
C GLU A 33 10.13 6.44 58.34
N ARG A 34 9.28 6.38 57.32
CA ARG A 34 9.53 5.54 56.14
C ARG A 34 10.82 5.94 55.43
N GLU A 35 11.46 4.98 54.81
CA GLU A 35 12.63 5.20 53.97
C GLU A 35 12.28 4.90 52.50
N CYS A 36 12.47 5.89 51.62
CA CYS A 36 12.29 5.72 50.18
C CYS A 36 13.63 5.74 49.47
N ALA A 37 13.78 4.90 48.45
CA ALA A 37 14.96 4.84 47.61
C ALA A 37 14.59 5.12 46.14
N PRO A 38 15.50 5.73 45.35
CA PRO A 38 15.24 6.00 43.94
C PRO A 38 15.09 4.71 43.14
N CYS A 39 14.30 4.75 42.07
CA CYS A 39 14.19 3.64 41.14
C CYS A 39 15.52 3.39 40.41
N PRO A 40 16.00 2.13 40.35
CA PRO A 40 17.17 1.78 39.55
C PRO A 40 16.89 1.97 38.04
N GLN A 41 17.96 2.06 37.24
CA GLN A 41 17.86 2.16 35.78
C GLN A 41 17.02 1.01 35.20
N GLY A 42 16.12 1.33 34.27
CA GLY A 42 15.18 0.37 33.71
C GLY A 42 13.95 0.09 34.59
N SER A 43 13.68 0.95 35.58
CA SER A 43 12.46 0.89 36.39
C SER A 43 11.90 2.26 36.76
N PHE A 44 10.61 2.32 37.09
CA PHE A 44 9.90 3.55 37.37
C PHE A 44 8.76 3.39 38.41
N THR A 45 8.31 4.51 38.96
CA THR A 45 7.03 4.65 39.67
C THR A 45 6.40 5.99 39.34
N GLU A 46 5.20 5.99 38.75
CA GLU A 46 4.54 7.22 38.27
C GLU A 46 3.73 7.92 39.35
N LEU A 47 3.25 7.17 40.35
CA LEU A 47 2.38 7.66 41.40
C LEU A 47 3.02 7.52 42.78
N TRP A 48 2.49 8.28 43.74
CA TRP A 48 2.81 8.11 45.16
C TRP A 48 2.48 6.67 45.59
N ASN A 49 3.47 5.96 46.12
CA ASN A 49 3.39 4.51 46.30
C ASN A 49 3.97 4.05 47.65
N TYR A 50 3.77 2.77 47.96
CA TYR A 50 4.36 2.10 49.13
C TYR A 50 4.85 0.70 48.74
N ILE A 51 5.16 0.51 47.46
CA ILE A 51 5.60 -0.77 46.91
C ILE A 51 7.07 -1.00 47.25
N GLY A 52 7.45 -2.25 47.53
CA GLY A 52 8.81 -2.61 47.91
C GLY A 52 9.83 -2.66 46.76
N ARG A 53 9.39 -2.41 45.51
CA ARG A 53 10.23 -2.37 44.30
C ARG A 53 9.57 -1.54 43.21
N CYS A 54 10.35 -0.86 42.38
CA CYS A 54 9.82 -0.14 41.22
C CYS A 54 9.28 -1.08 40.13
N LEU A 55 8.43 -0.54 39.26
CA LEU A 55 7.90 -1.23 38.08
C LEU A 55 8.98 -1.28 37.01
N ARG A 56 9.10 -2.40 36.30
CA ARG A 56 10.07 -2.52 35.20
C ARG A 56 9.58 -1.70 34.00
N CYS A 57 10.48 -0.98 33.34
CA CYS A 57 10.15 -0.32 32.08
C CYS A 57 9.71 -1.34 31.01
N GLY A 58 8.72 -0.97 30.22
CA GLY A 58 8.31 -1.68 29.02
C GLY A 58 9.41 -1.73 27.96
N VAL A 59 9.16 -2.54 26.92
CA VAL A 59 10.00 -2.60 25.73
C VAL A 59 9.09 -2.49 24.51
N CYS A 60 9.47 -1.64 23.56
CA CYS A 60 8.68 -1.49 22.35
C CYS A 60 8.69 -2.76 21.50
N GLY A 61 7.51 -3.11 21.00
CA GLY A 61 7.26 -4.33 20.25
C GLY A 61 7.74 -4.27 18.80
N ARG A 62 7.27 -5.23 18.01
CA ARG A 62 7.61 -5.31 16.59
C ARG A 62 7.04 -4.11 15.83
N ASN A 63 7.85 -3.57 14.92
CA ASN A 63 7.53 -2.37 14.12
C ASN A 63 7.24 -1.11 14.97
N GLN A 64 7.70 -1.07 16.23
CA GLN A 64 7.63 0.11 17.08
C GLN A 64 9.03 0.71 17.31
N VAL A 65 9.05 1.97 17.73
CA VAL A 65 10.20 2.71 18.22
C VAL A 65 9.87 3.40 19.53
N VAL A 66 10.89 3.67 20.34
CA VAL A 66 10.73 4.43 21.57
C VAL A 66 10.48 5.90 21.18
N LYS A 67 9.28 6.39 21.49
CA LYS A 67 8.89 7.80 21.34
C LYS A 67 9.34 8.61 22.54
N LYS A 68 9.20 8.03 23.73
CA LYS A 68 9.67 8.61 24.99
C LYS A 68 10.42 7.56 25.77
N GLU A 69 11.65 7.89 26.16
CA GLU A 69 12.48 7.01 26.98
C GLU A 69 11.86 6.79 28.36
N CYS A 70 12.15 5.62 28.93
CA CYS A 70 11.77 5.35 30.31
C CYS A 70 12.58 6.24 31.27
N THR A 71 11.91 6.75 32.30
CA THR A 71 12.54 7.55 33.36
C THR A 71 12.15 6.97 34.71
N ALA A 72 12.75 7.43 35.81
CA ALA A 72 12.36 6.97 37.14
C ALA A 72 10.86 7.24 37.44
N ILE A 73 10.25 8.25 36.81
CA ILE A 73 8.86 8.65 37.08
C ILE A 73 7.86 8.24 36.00
N SER A 74 8.29 7.63 34.89
CA SER A 74 7.38 7.26 33.80
C SER A 74 7.93 6.10 32.98
N ASP A 75 7.04 5.22 32.52
CA ASP A 75 7.42 4.17 31.58
C ASP A 75 7.88 4.75 30.23
N CYS A 76 8.52 3.91 29.41
CA CYS A 76 8.73 4.22 28.01
C CYS A 76 7.37 4.31 27.28
N GLN A 77 7.30 5.17 26.27
CA GLN A 77 6.17 5.22 25.34
C GLN A 77 6.64 4.81 23.96
N CYS A 78 5.86 3.92 23.34
CA CYS A 78 6.18 3.35 22.04
C CYS A 78 5.26 3.93 20.97
N GLU A 79 5.80 4.05 19.75
CA GLU A 79 5.08 4.52 18.57
C GLU A 79 5.39 3.62 17.39
N CYS A 80 4.47 3.50 16.44
CA CYS A 80 4.71 2.75 15.22
C CYS A 80 5.79 3.41 14.36
N LYS A 81 6.64 2.59 13.74
CA LYS A 81 7.64 3.07 12.78
C LYS A 81 6.98 3.77 11.59
N PRO A 82 7.68 4.69 10.90
CA PRO A 82 7.20 5.23 9.63
C PRO A 82 6.78 4.14 8.65
N GLY A 83 5.61 4.31 8.01
CA GLY A 83 4.99 3.30 7.16
C GLY A 83 4.11 2.27 7.89
N TYR A 84 3.91 2.44 9.21
CA TYR A 84 3.05 1.61 10.04
C TYR A 84 2.11 2.47 10.88
N PHE A 85 0.93 1.94 11.19
CA PHE A 85 -0.01 2.52 12.15
C PHE A 85 -0.46 1.48 13.17
N TYR A 86 -0.92 1.94 14.32
CA TYR A 86 -1.46 1.08 15.36
C TYR A 86 -2.88 0.62 15.01
N SER A 87 -3.06 -0.67 14.77
CA SER A 87 -4.38 -1.26 14.57
C SER A 87 -4.90 -1.82 15.89
N GLN A 88 -6.03 -1.29 16.36
CA GLN A 88 -6.73 -1.79 17.54
C GLN A 88 -7.27 -3.21 17.34
N ASP A 89 -7.65 -3.57 16.11
CA ASP A 89 -8.18 -4.90 15.79
C ASP A 89 -7.14 -6.01 15.98
N TYR A 90 -5.86 -5.68 15.77
CA TYR A 90 -4.75 -6.62 15.88
C TYR A 90 -3.84 -6.38 17.09
N ASP A 91 -4.10 -5.32 17.85
CA ASP A 91 -3.27 -4.85 18.97
C ASP A 91 -1.77 -4.72 18.61
N MET A 92 -1.47 -4.27 17.38
CA MET A 92 -0.11 -4.16 16.87
C MET A 92 0.05 -3.13 15.75
N CYS A 93 1.31 -2.74 15.50
CA CYS A 93 1.67 -1.89 14.37
C CYS A 93 1.64 -2.67 13.05
N VAL A 94 0.69 -2.32 12.19
CA VAL A 94 0.49 -2.90 10.86
C VAL A 94 0.93 -1.90 9.79
N ARG A 95 1.34 -2.41 8.63
CA ARG A 95 1.80 -1.56 7.52
C ARG A 95 0.63 -0.74 6.99
N HIS A 96 0.89 0.52 6.63
CA HIS A 96 -0.10 1.35 5.94
C HIS A 96 -0.61 0.70 4.66
N SER A 97 -1.91 0.85 4.40
CA SER A 97 -2.55 0.44 3.16
C SER A 97 -2.02 1.27 1.99
N GLU A 98 -1.85 0.60 0.85
CA GLU A 98 -1.60 1.28 -0.42
C GLU A 98 -2.93 1.57 -1.13
N CYS A 99 -3.01 2.74 -1.76
CA CYS A 99 -4.15 3.08 -2.59
C CYS A 99 -4.06 2.30 -3.90
N PRO A 100 -5.08 1.48 -4.25
CA PRO A 100 -5.07 0.69 -5.47
C PRO A 100 -5.17 1.58 -6.71
N SER A 101 -4.74 1.04 -7.86
CA SER A 101 -4.96 1.68 -9.16
C SER A 101 -6.44 2.05 -9.35
N GLY A 102 -6.69 3.28 -9.79
CA GLY A 102 -8.01 3.90 -9.70
C GLY A 102 -8.16 4.94 -8.60
N GLN A 103 -7.22 4.99 -7.64
CA GLN A 103 -7.31 5.80 -6.45
C GLN A 103 -6.03 6.58 -6.18
N GLU A 104 -6.17 7.66 -5.41
CA GLU A 104 -5.09 8.46 -4.84
C GLU A 104 -5.14 8.47 -3.33
N VAL A 105 -4.02 8.89 -2.75
CA VAL A 105 -3.90 9.16 -1.32
C VAL A 105 -4.61 10.46 -0.99
N LEU A 106 -5.78 10.35 -0.34
CA LEU A 106 -6.50 11.51 0.18
C LEU A 106 -5.82 12.03 1.47
N THR A 107 -5.52 11.11 2.38
CA THR A 107 -4.83 11.43 3.64
C THR A 107 -3.73 10.41 3.90
N LYS A 108 -2.51 10.89 4.13
CA LYS A 108 -1.37 10.04 4.48
C LYS A 108 -1.59 9.38 5.84
N GLY A 109 -1.21 8.11 5.97
CA GLY A 109 -1.23 7.41 7.25
C GLY A 109 -0.31 8.06 8.29
N THR A 110 -0.71 7.94 9.56
CA THR A 110 0.03 8.40 10.74
C THR A 110 0.43 7.20 11.60
N ALA A 111 1.04 7.41 12.77
CA ALA A 111 1.34 6.30 13.67
C ALA A 111 0.06 5.68 14.29
N GLU A 112 -1.06 6.41 14.25
CA GLU A 112 -2.34 6.03 14.85
C GLU A 112 -3.40 5.68 13.81
N THR A 113 -3.29 6.17 12.57
CA THR A 113 -4.30 6.00 11.52
C THR A 113 -3.72 5.48 10.22
N ASP A 114 -4.50 4.66 9.51
CA ASP A 114 -4.12 4.18 8.19
C ASP A 114 -4.17 5.29 7.12
N THR A 115 -3.58 5.00 5.96
CA THR A 115 -3.74 5.78 4.73
C THR A 115 -5.19 5.70 4.25
N VAL A 116 -5.76 6.85 3.93
CA VAL A 116 -7.11 6.97 3.37
C VAL A 116 -7.01 7.25 1.88
N CYS A 117 -7.74 6.48 1.08
CA CYS A 117 -7.74 6.57 -0.37
C CYS A 117 -9.05 7.14 -0.90
N SER A 118 -9.00 7.90 -2.00
CA SER A 118 -10.18 8.31 -2.76
C SER A 118 -10.05 7.95 -4.24
N VAL A 119 -11.18 7.72 -4.90
CA VAL A 119 -11.22 7.46 -6.35
C VAL A 119 -10.72 8.69 -7.10
N CYS A 120 -9.94 8.47 -8.16
CA CYS A 120 -9.52 9.55 -9.05
C CYS A 120 -10.72 10.32 -9.61
N SER A 121 -10.62 11.64 -9.59
CA SER A 121 -11.63 12.52 -10.20
C SER A 121 -11.73 12.31 -11.72
N GLU A 122 -12.88 12.66 -12.30
CA GLU A 122 -13.08 12.61 -13.76
C GLU A 122 -11.98 13.39 -14.49
N GLY A 123 -11.40 12.78 -15.53
CA GLY A 123 -10.25 13.35 -16.26
C GLY A 123 -8.89 13.03 -15.64
N SER A 124 -8.84 12.22 -14.57
CA SER A 124 -7.59 11.80 -13.94
C SER A 124 -7.53 10.28 -13.70
N PHE A 125 -6.31 9.75 -13.52
CA PHE A 125 -6.07 8.32 -13.32
C PHE A 125 -4.87 8.02 -12.42
N SER A 126 -4.83 6.79 -11.89
CA SER A 126 -3.69 6.19 -11.22
C SER A 126 -3.55 4.74 -11.68
N ASP A 127 -2.43 4.41 -12.33
CA ASP A 127 -2.18 3.10 -12.94
C ASP A 127 -1.46 2.11 -12.01
N ILE A 128 -1.06 2.54 -10.80
CA ILE A 128 -0.31 1.70 -9.85
C ILE A 128 -0.99 1.62 -8.48
N SER A 129 -0.53 0.66 -7.66
CA SER A 129 -0.81 0.63 -6.22
C SER A 129 0.26 1.43 -5.50
N SER A 130 -0.10 2.44 -4.71
CA SER A 130 0.87 3.32 -4.05
C SER A 130 0.32 3.90 -2.75
N ALA A 131 1.20 4.03 -1.75
CA ALA A 131 0.90 4.75 -0.50
C ALA A 131 1.20 6.26 -0.59
N HIS A 132 1.65 6.76 -1.75
CA HIS A 132 2.16 8.13 -1.89
C HIS A 132 1.73 8.88 -3.14
N GLN A 133 1.22 8.19 -4.17
CA GLN A 133 0.96 8.80 -5.47
C GLN A 133 -0.45 9.39 -5.56
N ASN A 134 -0.52 10.57 -6.18
CA ASN A 134 -1.77 11.24 -6.53
C ASN A 134 -2.21 10.88 -7.95
N CYS A 135 -3.48 11.13 -8.28
CA CYS A 135 -3.97 10.91 -9.63
C CYS A 135 -3.31 11.88 -10.62
N THR A 136 -3.01 11.38 -11.81
CA THR A 136 -2.43 12.13 -12.92
C THR A 136 -3.54 12.52 -13.88
N GLN A 137 -3.49 13.72 -14.46
CA GLN A 137 -4.47 14.13 -15.47
C GLN A 137 -4.31 13.30 -16.75
N HIS A 138 -5.43 13.00 -17.42
CA HIS A 138 -5.42 12.32 -18.70
C HIS A 138 -4.73 13.18 -19.75
N LYS A 139 -4.02 12.54 -20.69
CA LYS A 139 -3.49 13.21 -21.87
C LYS A 139 -4.63 13.83 -22.68
N ASN A 140 -4.41 15.08 -23.10
CA ASN A 140 -5.25 15.74 -24.09
C ASN A 140 -4.69 15.46 -25.50
N CYS A 141 -5.34 14.56 -26.25
CA CYS A 141 -4.86 14.18 -27.58
C CYS A 141 -4.86 15.37 -28.57
N SER A 142 -5.81 16.29 -28.44
CA SER A 142 -5.96 17.43 -29.35
C SER A 142 -4.77 18.39 -29.28
N ASP A 143 -4.19 18.60 -28.11
CA ASP A 143 -3.03 19.49 -27.92
C ASP A 143 -1.78 18.99 -28.66
N ALA A 144 -1.72 17.68 -28.92
CA ALA A 144 -0.64 17.03 -29.67
C ALA A 144 -0.97 16.82 -31.16
N GLY A 145 -2.12 17.31 -31.64
CA GLY A 145 -2.62 17.02 -32.98
C GLY A 145 -2.92 15.54 -33.22
N LEU A 146 -3.20 14.79 -32.15
CA LEU A 146 -3.52 13.37 -32.18
C LEU A 146 -5.02 13.15 -32.00
N GLN A 147 -5.52 12.03 -32.49
CA GLN A 147 -6.92 11.64 -32.34
C GLN A 147 -7.10 10.76 -31.10
N LEU A 148 -8.11 11.06 -30.28
CA LEU A 148 -8.49 10.20 -29.17
C LEU A 148 -9.10 8.90 -29.70
N VAL A 149 -8.51 7.76 -29.35
CA VAL A 149 -9.00 6.42 -29.78
C VAL A 149 -9.52 5.56 -28.64
N LEU A 150 -9.11 5.85 -27.40
CA LEU A 150 -9.70 5.27 -26.22
C LEU A 150 -9.73 6.29 -25.10
N ARG A 151 -10.92 6.60 -24.60
CA ARG A 151 -11.10 7.48 -23.44
C ARG A 151 -10.46 6.86 -22.20
N GLY A 152 -9.70 7.67 -21.45
CA GLY A 152 -9.14 7.31 -20.16
C GLY A 152 -10.21 6.95 -19.12
N SER A 153 -9.78 6.27 -18.06
CA SER A 153 -10.62 5.97 -16.88
C SER A 153 -9.84 6.27 -15.60
N SER A 154 -10.39 6.00 -14.43
CA SER A 154 -9.66 6.23 -13.17
C SER A 154 -8.37 5.43 -13.04
N TRP A 155 -8.18 4.36 -13.82
CA TRP A 155 -7.02 3.45 -13.69
C TRP A 155 -6.11 3.39 -14.91
N HIS A 156 -6.43 4.10 -15.99
CA HIS A 156 -5.54 4.23 -17.14
C HIS A 156 -5.75 5.56 -17.86
N ASP A 157 -4.69 6.00 -18.52
CA ASP A 157 -4.68 7.21 -19.34
C ASP A 157 -5.55 7.07 -20.60
N SER A 158 -5.87 8.20 -21.21
CA SER A 158 -6.39 8.26 -22.58
C SER A 158 -5.34 7.77 -23.57
N VAL A 159 -5.78 7.01 -24.58
CA VAL A 159 -4.92 6.52 -25.66
C VAL A 159 -5.18 7.36 -26.90
N CYS A 160 -4.10 7.89 -27.46
CA CYS A 160 -4.12 8.78 -28.62
C CYS A 160 -3.46 8.10 -29.83
N ALA A 161 -3.97 8.37 -31.03
CA ALA A 161 -3.43 7.86 -32.29
C ALA A 161 -3.03 8.99 -33.23
N ASN A 162 -1.97 8.76 -33.99
CA ASN A 162 -1.66 9.58 -35.16
C ASN A 162 -2.32 8.93 -36.38
N CYS A 163 -3.40 9.54 -36.90
CA CYS A 163 -4.11 9.01 -38.06
C CYS A 163 -3.27 9.03 -39.35
N GLN A 164 -2.17 9.80 -39.42
CA GLN A 164 -1.24 9.75 -40.57
C GLN A 164 -0.30 8.53 -40.53
N GLN A 165 -0.12 7.92 -39.35
CA GLN A 165 0.73 6.76 -39.13
C GLN A 165 -0.07 5.65 -38.45
N LEU A 166 -1.14 5.22 -39.12
CA LEU A 166 -2.03 4.19 -38.59
C LEU A 166 -1.26 2.89 -38.30
N LYS A 167 -1.33 2.48 -37.04
CA LYS A 167 -0.85 1.19 -36.55
C LYS A 167 -2.04 0.28 -36.30
N ASP A 168 -1.77 -1.01 -36.18
CA ASP A 168 -2.77 -1.98 -35.73
C ASP A 168 -3.32 -1.58 -34.34
N GLY A 169 -4.61 -1.80 -34.10
CA GLY A 169 -5.25 -1.47 -32.81
C GLY A 169 -4.56 -2.12 -31.61
N ALA A 170 -3.94 -3.27 -31.81
CA ALA A 170 -3.17 -3.98 -30.79
C ALA A 170 -1.90 -3.24 -30.36
N GLU A 171 -1.32 -2.39 -31.22
CA GLU A 171 -0.18 -1.54 -30.83
C GLU A 171 -0.59 -0.49 -29.80
N TYR A 172 -1.78 0.09 -29.94
CA TYR A 172 -2.34 1.05 -28.96
C TYR A 172 -2.77 0.35 -27.67
N LEU A 173 -3.24 -0.90 -27.76
CA LEU A 173 -3.60 -1.69 -26.58
C LEU A 173 -2.41 -1.94 -25.64
N LYS A 174 -1.16 -1.85 -26.13
CA LYS A 174 0.05 -1.98 -25.31
C LYS A 174 0.09 -0.98 -24.15
N GLU A 175 -0.45 0.22 -24.32
CA GLU A 175 -0.54 1.23 -23.24
C GLU A 175 -1.50 0.81 -22.12
N ILE A 176 -2.45 -0.08 -22.41
CA ILE A 176 -3.49 -0.52 -21.48
C ILE A 176 -3.13 -1.81 -20.76
N ILE A 177 -2.34 -2.69 -21.37
CA ILE A 177 -2.10 -4.04 -20.84
C ILE A 177 -1.43 -4.00 -19.44
N PRO A 178 -0.33 -3.27 -19.23
CA PRO A 178 0.26 -3.18 -17.89
C PRO A 178 -0.69 -2.66 -16.80
N PRO A 179 -1.40 -1.52 -16.94
CA PRO A 179 -2.36 -1.05 -15.93
C PRO A 179 -3.54 -2.00 -15.78
N PHE A 180 -3.97 -2.68 -16.85
CA PHE A 180 -5.06 -3.64 -16.80
C PHE A 180 -4.79 -4.76 -15.78
N PHE A 181 -3.57 -5.33 -15.79
CA PHE A 181 -3.19 -6.41 -14.88
C PHE A 181 -2.90 -5.94 -13.44
N ILE A 182 -2.66 -4.64 -13.23
CA ILE A 182 -2.60 -4.05 -11.88
C ILE A 182 -4.03 -3.89 -11.33
N HIS A 183 -4.90 -3.23 -12.10
CA HIS A 183 -6.24 -2.90 -11.66
C HIS A 183 -7.12 -4.15 -11.49
N HIS A 184 -7.12 -5.05 -12.46
CA HIS A 184 -7.90 -6.28 -12.42
C HIS A 184 -7.16 -7.38 -11.65
N LYS A 185 -7.09 -7.25 -10.33
CA LYS A 185 -6.40 -8.19 -9.43
C LYS A 185 -6.75 -9.64 -9.75
N MET A 186 -5.75 -10.42 -10.17
CA MET A 186 -5.89 -11.84 -10.46
C MET A 186 -5.27 -12.69 -9.36
N ASN A 187 -5.80 -13.89 -9.15
CA ASN A 187 -5.12 -14.87 -8.30
C ASN A 187 -3.70 -15.15 -8.84
N ILE A 188 -2.70 -15.15 -7.96
CA ILE A 188 -1.29 -15.29 -8.36
C ILE A 188 -1.02 -16.55 -9.18
N LYS A 189 -1.66 -17.69 -8.86
CA LYS A 189 -1.51 -18.94 -9.63
C LYS A 189 -2.05 -18.79 -11.05
N ARG A 190 -3.12 -18.00 -11.23
CA ARG A 190 -3.67 -17.70 -12.56
C ARG A 190 -2.73 -16.77 -13.34
N LEU A 191 -2.26 -15.70 -12.70
CA LEU A 191 -1.34 -14.75 -13.33
C LEU A 191 -0.04 -15.44 -13.76
N ARG A 192 0.54 -16.31 -12.92
CA ARG A 192 1.71 -17.14 -13.27
C ARG A 192 1.48 -18.00 -14.52
N ARG A 193 0.28 -18.58 -14.67
CA ARG A 193 -0.09 -19.37 -15.84
C ARG A 193 -0.25 -18.52 -17.10
N ILE A 194 -0.86 -17.34 -16.98
CA ILE A 194 -0.99 -16.38 -18.09
C ILE A 194 0.41 -15.97 -18.57
N VAL A 195 1.26 -15.47 -17.67
CA VAL A 195 2.63 -15.02 -17.99
C VAL A 195 3.47 -16.14 -18.60
N HIS A 196 3.31 -17.39 -18.14
CA HIS A 196 4.02 -18.54 -18.72
C HIS A 196 3.56 -18.88 -20.15
N ARG A 197 2.33 -18.51 -20.53
CA ARG A 197 1.73 -18.80 -21.83
C ARG A 197 1.86 -17.65 -22.82
N LEU A 198 2.42 -16.51 -22.41
CA LEU A 198 2.67 -15.38 -23.32
C LEU A 198 3.61 -15.82 -24.46
N PRO A 199 3.28 -15.51 -25.73
CA PRO A 199 4.12 -15.85 -26.87
C PRO A 199 5.48 -15.15 -26.80
N SER A 200 6.53 -15.82 -27.30
CA SER A 200 7.87 -15.26 -27.45
C SER A 200 8.34 -15.45 -28.89
N GLU A 201 8.95 -14.42 -29.48
CA GLU A 201 9.53 -14.46 -30.84
C GLU A 201 10.55 -15.61 -30.99
N ASP A 202 11.40 -15.84 -29.97
CA ASP A 202 12.48 -16.84 -30.02
C ASP A 202 12.00 -18.29 -29.75
N GLY A 203 10.71 -18.51 -29.52
CA GLY A 203 10.18 -19.81 -29.07
C GLY A 203 10.68 -20.28 -27.70
N ARG A 204 11.53 -19.49 -27.03
CA ARG A 204 12.05 -19.75 -25.69
C ARG A 204 10.92 -19.57 -24.68
N LYS A 205 10.52 -20.67 -24.02
CA LYS A 205 9.55 -20.63 -22.92
C LYS A 205 10.09 -19.73 -21.79
N ALA A 206 9.21 -18.91 -21.23
CA ALA A 206 9.54 -18.07 -20.08
C ALA A 206 10.16 -18.92 -18.96
N ARG A 207 11.29 -18.46 -18.40
CA ARG A 207 11.94 -18.98 -17.17
C ARG A 207 10.89 -19.28 -16.10
N GLU A 208 11.18 -20.23 -15.23
CA GLU A 208 10.29 -20.72 -14.18
C GLU A 208 9.44 -19.60 -13.55
N THR A 209 8.12 -19.65 -13.75
CA THR A 209 7.15 -18.64 -13.28
C THR A 209 6.50 -19.04 -11.96
N ARG A 210 6.77 -20.26 -11.47
CA ARG A 210 6.07 -20.85 -10.32
C ARG A 210 6.33 -20.11 -9.01
N GLU A 211 7.49 -19.48 -8.87
CA GLU A 211 7.92 -18.83 -7.63
C GLU A 211 7.69 -17.31 -7.63
N LEU A 212 7.40 -16.71 -8.79
CA LEU A 212 7.38 -15.25 -8.94
C LEU A 212 6.28 -14.58 -8.13
N ASN A 213 6.61 -13.46 -7.49
CA ASN A 213 5.64 -12.60 -6.83
C ASN A 213 4.88 -11.70 -7.83
N PHE A 214 3.90 -10.93 -7.35
CA PHE A 214 3.08 -10.06 -8.21
C PHE A 214 3.90 -8.99 -8.94
N SER A 215 4.87 -8.37 -8.26
CA SER A 215 5.73 -7.33 -8.85
C SER A 215 6.59 -7.89 -9.98
N GLU A 216 7.17 -9.08 -9.78
CA GLU A 216 7.99 -9.76 -10.79
C GLU A 216 7.14 -10.22 -11.99
N LEU A 217 5.93 -10.71 -11.75
CA LEU A 217 5.00 -11.07 -12.83
C LEU A 217 4.58 -9.85 -13.65
N HIS A 218 4.29 -8.73 -12.99
CA HIS A 218 3.94 -7.48 -13.66
C HIS A 218 5.11 -6.94 -14.48
N SER A 219 6.34 -6.98 -13.94
CA SER A 219 7.54 -6.61 -14.68
C SER A 219 7.74 -7.47 -15.95
N ARG A 220 7.45 -8.78 -15.87
CA ARG A 220 7.48 -9.65 -17.07
C ARG A 220 6.40 -9.29 -18.09
N ILE A 221 5.21 -8.90 -17.65
CA ILE A 221 4.15 -8.42 -18.55
C ILE A 221 4.61 -7.14 -19.25
N CYS A 222 5.17 -6.18 -18.52
CA CYS A 222 5.70 -4.94 -19.10
C CYS A 222 6.78 -5.23 -20.15
N SER A 223 7.74 -6.10 -19.80
CA SER A 223 8.81 -6.51 -20.72
C SER A 223 8.25 -7.18 -21.98
N TRP A 224 7.32 -8.13 -21.82
CA TRP A 224 6.68 -8.79 -22.96
C TRP A 224 5.91 -7.80 -23.85
N VAL A 225 5.10 -6.90 -23.27
CA VAL A 225 4.34 -5.89 -24.01
C VAL A 225 5.27 -4.99 -24.85
N SER A 226 6.44 -4.64 -24.32
CA SER A 226 7.39 -3.77 -25.01
C SER A 226 7.99 -4.40 -26.27
N SER A 227 8.15 -5.73 -26.31
CA SER A 227 8.73 -6.46 -27.44
C SER A 227 7.72 -7.23 -28.30
N ALA A 228 6.47 -7.37 -27.83
CA ALA A 228 5.47 -8.20 -28.50
C ALA A 228 5.00 -7.57 -29.83
N THR A 229 4.70 -8.41 -30.82
CA THR A 229 4.09 -7.96 -32.09
C THR A 229 2.59 -7.74 -31.93
N ALA A 230 1.98 -6.94 -32.81
CA ALA A 230 0.52 -6.73 -32.84
C ALA A 230 -0.27 -8.06 -32.83
N ALA A 231 0.15 -9.04 -33.64
CA ALA A 231 -0.49 -10.36 -33.69
C ALA A 231 -0.42 -11.11 -32.35
N GLN A 232 0.69 -10.99 -31.61
CA GLN A 232 0.82 -11.59 -30.28
C GLN A 232 -0.08 -10.88 -29.25
N ILE A 233 -0.19 -9.55 -29.33
CA ILE A 233 -1.09 -8.77 -28.48
C ILE A 233 -2.56 -9.14 -28.75
N GLN A 234 -2.96 -9.33 -30.01
CA GLN A 234 -4.32 -9.75 -30.37
C GLN A 234 -4.71 -11.12 -29.78
N GLN A 235 -3.74 -12.01 -29.55
CA GLN A 235 -3.98 -13.32 -28.93
C GLN A 235 -4.14 -13.26 -27.40
N LEU A 236 -3.82 -12.13 -26.76
CA LEU A 236 -3.82 -12.02 -25.30
C LEU A 236 -5.19 -12.28 -24.66
N PRO A 237 -6.32 -11.73 -25.15
CA PRO A 237 -7.63 -12.03 -24.59
C PRO A 237 -7.90 -13.54 -24.55
N ASP A 238 -7.65 -14.25 -25.65
CA ASP A 238 -7.83 -15.71 -25.73
C ASP A 238 -6.95 -16.48 -24.75
N ILE A 239 -5.70 -16.05 -24.56
CA ILE A 239 -4.79 -16.64 -23.56
C ILE A 239 -5.38 -16.46 -22.16
N VAL A 240 -5.84 -15.25 -21.83
CA VAL A 240 -6.46 -14.93 -20.53
C VAL A 240 -7.73 -15.76 -20.31
N ASN A 241 -8.55 -15.91 -21.36
CA ASN A 241 -9.78 -16.72 -21.33
C ASN A 241 -9.48 -18.20 -21.05
N LYS A 242 -8.55 -18.80 -21.79
CA LYS A 242 -8.12 -20.19 -21.62
C LYS A 242 -7.61 -20.49 -20.21
N MET A 243 -7.07 -19.48 -19.51
CA MET A 243 -6.62 -19.61 -18.12
C MET A 243 -7.73 -19.41 -17.06
N GLY A 244 -8.98 -19.30 -17.50
CA GLY A 244 -10.17 -19.20 -16.65
C GLY A 244 -10.39 -17.80 -16.08
N ALA A 245 -9.94 -16.75 -16.78
CA ALA A 245 -10.27 -15.35 -16.48
C ALA A 245 -11.16 -14.75 -17.57
N THR A 246 -12.32 -15.38 -17.81
CA THR A 246 -13.32 -14.99 -18.84
C THR A 246 -13.68 -13.50 -18.76
N GLY A 247 -14.11 -13.00 -17.61
CA GLY A 247 -14.49 -11.59 -17.46
C GLY A 247 -13.33 -10.60 -17.66
N ALA A 248 -12.08 -11.00 -17.41
CA ALA A 248 -10.92 -10.15 -17.73
C ALA A 248 -10.61 -10.19 -19.23
N SER A 249 -10.73 -11.35 -19.86
CA SER A 249 -10.61 -11.50 -21.30
C SER A 249 -11.63 -10.64 -22.05
N GLU A 250 -12.90 -10.70 -21.66
CA GLU A 250 -13.99 -9.91 -22.27
C GLU A 250 -13.71 -8.40 -22.18
N LYS A 251 -13.21 -7.93 -21.03
CA LYS A 251 -12.82 -6.52 -20.84
C LYS A 251 -11.65 -6.12 -21.72
N LEU A 252 -10.62 -6.95 -21.85
CA LEU A 252 -9.50 -6.69 -22.76
C LEU A 252 -9.97 -6.66 -24.22
N GLN A 253 -10.79 -7.64 -24.63
CA GLN A 253 -11.34 -7.71 -25.97
C GLN A 253 -12.21 -6.49 -26.28
N SER A 254 -13.05 -6.07 -25.33
CA SER A 254 -13.88 -4.87 -25.47
C SER A 254 -13.04 -3.61 -25.70
N LYS A 255 -11.92 -3.46 -24.98
CA LYS A 255 -10.99 -2.34 -25.20
C LYS A 255 -10.31 -2.39 -26.56
N LEU A 256 -9.84 -3.58 -26.98
CA LEU A 256 -9.25 -3.77 -28.30
C LEU A 256 -10.26 -3.40 -29.41
N ASN A 257 -11.48 -3.91 -29.31
CA ASN A 257 -12.55 -3.61 -30.26
C ASN A 257 -12.86 -2.10 -30.29
N SER A 258 -12.97 -1.46 -29.13
CA SER A 258 -13.24 -0.02 -29.03
C SER A 258 -12.16 0.82 -29.72
N ILE A 259 -10.88 0.48 -29.52
CA ILE A 259 -9.76 1.13 -30.21
C ILE A 259 -9.90 0.94 -31.73
N GLN A 260 -10.14 -0.30 -32.16
CA GLN A 260 -10.16 -0.68 -33.57
C GLN A 260 -11.34 -0.04 -34.32
N THR A 261 -12.51 0.03 -33.69
CA THR A 261 -13.67 0.77 -34.18
C THR A 261 -13.34 2.26 -34.35
N HIS A 262 -12.78 2.91 -33.33
CA HIS A 262 -12.41 4.33 -33.43
C HIS A 262 -11.39 4.62 -34.53
N LEU A 263 -10.36 3.77 -34.68
CA LEU A 263 -9.38 3.89 -35.77
C LEU A 263 -10.04 3.78 -37.15
N THR A 264 -11.00 2.86 -37.29
CA THR A 264 -11.71 2.64 -38.57
C THR A 264 -12.65 3.80 -38.88
N GLU A 265 -13.42 4.26 -37.91
CA GLU A 265 -14.45 5.29 -38.13
C GLU A 265 -13.88 6.71 -38.26
N HIS A 266 -12.85 7.04 -37.47
CA HIS A 266 -12.35 8.41 -37.37
C HIS A 266 -11.02 8.66 -38.06
N CYS A 267 -10.11 7.69 -38.10
CA CYS A 267 -8.84 7.90 -38.78
C CYS A 267 -8.88 7.51 -40.27
N GLN A 268 -9.58 6.42 -40.65
CA GLN A 268 -9.64 6.04 -42.07
C GLN A 268 -10.50 7.01 -42.90
N SER A 269 -11.53 7.61 -42.30
CA SER A 269 -12.35 8.65 -42.94
C SER A 269 -11.59 9.95 -43.18
N GLU A 270 -10.69 10.35 -42.27
CA GLU A 270 -9.79 11.49 -42.46
C GLU A 270 -8.78 11.26 -43.59
N ILE A 271 -8.21 10.05 -43.70
CA ILE A 271 -7.28 9.71 -44.79
C ILE A 271 -7.99 9.77 -46.14
N LEU A 272 -9.19 9.20 -46.24
CA LEU A 272 -9.99 9.23 -47.48
C LEU A 272 -10.37 10.66 -47.87
N SER A 273 -10.72 11.51 -46.90
CA SER A 273 -11.08 12.92 -47.16
C SER A 273 -9.88 13.75 -47.61
N ASN A 274 -8.70 13.52 -47.01
CA ASN A 274 -7.46 14.21 -47.39
C ASN A 274 -6.93 13.76 -48.76
N ALA A 275 -7.13 12.49 -49.13
CA ALA A 275 -6.74 11.96 -50.45
C ALA A 275 -7.62 12.47 -51.61
N ILE A 276 -8.84 12.96 -51.32
CA ILE A 276 -9.74 13.55 -52.32
C ILE A 276 -9.42 15.04 -52.57
N LEU A 277 -8.74 15.70 -51.62
CA LEU A 277 -8.39 17.12 -51.67
C LEU A 277 -6.95 17.39 -52.17
N SER A 278 -6.18 16.34 -52.47
CA SER A 278 -4.81 16.36 -53.01
C SER A 278 -4.77 15.90 -54.46
#